data_AF-A0A6P4DQ94-F1
#
_entry.id   AF-A0A6P4DQ94-F1
#
_cell.length_a   1.000
_cell.length_b   1.000
_cell.length_c   1.000
_cell.angle_alpha   90.00
_cell.angle_beta   90.00
_cell.angle_gamma   90.00
#
_symmetry.space_group_name_H-M   'P 1'
#
loop_
_entity.id
_entity.type
_entity.pdbx_description
1 polymer ?
#
loop_
_entity_poly.entity_id
_entity_poly.type
_entity_poly.pdbx_seq_one_letter_code
_entity_poly.pdbx_strand_id
1 'polypeptide(L)'
;MVKPYRKDWSTRLGNALWTYRTAYKTLIGMSPFWLVYDNACHLSVEIEHKAYWAIKECNMRLQKAGVERKQQLEDLECLRLEAYDNTRIYKERTKAVYDRHIKRIEF
;
A
#
# COMPACT_ATOMS: atom_id res chain seq x y z
N MET A 1 16.62 -9.61 -12.17
CA MET A 1 17.12 -10.30 -13.38
C MET A 1 16.09 -10.11 -14.50
N VAL A 2 16.34 -9.19 -15.43
CA VAL A 2 15.34 -8.80 -16.46
C VAL A 2 15.44 -9.76 -17.65
N LYS A 3 14.34 -10.45 -18.00
CA LYS A 3 14.28 -11.33 -19.18
C LYS A 3 14.26 -10.47 -20.46
N PRO A 4 15.19 -10.65 -21.40
CA PRO A 4 15.22 -9.85 -22.62
C PRO A 4 14.25 -10.43 -23.66
N TYR A 5 13.05 -9.87 -23.76
CA TYR A 5 12.20 -10.10 -24.93
C TYR A 5 12.64 -9.16 -26.06
N ARG A 6 12.89 -9.71 -27.26
CA ARG A 6 13.46 -9.01 -28.41
C ARG A 6 12.57 -7.86 -28.96
N LYS A 7 11.35 -7.70 -28.46
CA LYS A 7 10.39 -6.66 -28.89
C LYS A 7 10.35 -5.42 -27.99
N ASP A 8 11.02 -5.42 -26.84
CA ASP A 8 10.94 -4.33 -25.86
C ASP A 8 12.01 -3.23 -26.07
N TRP A 9 12.73 -3.25 -27.19
CA TRP A 9 13.80 -2.29 -27.44
C TRP A 9 13.28 -0.85 -27.60
N SER A 10 12.12 -0.67 -28.24
CA SER A 10 11.53 0.66 -28.42
C SER A 10 11.13 1.31 -27.08
N THR A 11 10.54 0.54 -26.16
CA THR A 11 10.15 1.03 -24.83
C THR A 11 11.35 1.29 -23.92
N ARG A 12 12.47 0.59 -24.14
CA ARG A 12 13.71 0.74 -23.35
C ARG A 12 14.67 1.77 -23.92
N LEU A 13 14.52 2.18 -25.18
CA LEU A 13 15.41 3.12 -25.86
C LEU A 13 15.50 4.46 -25.13
N GLY A 14 14.37 5.02 -24.67
CA GLY A 14 14.36 6.27 -23.90
C GLY A 14 15.17 6.17 -22.60
N ASN A 15 15.00 5.07 -21.86
CA ASN A 15 15.75 4.84 -20.63
C ASN A 15 17.24 4.61 -20.89
N ALA A 16 17.59 3.89 -21.96
CA ALA A 16 18.98 3.64 -22.36
C ALA A 16 19.70 4.91 -22.85
N LEU A 17 18.99 5.78 -23.56
CA LEU A 17 19.51 7.08 -23.99
C LEU A 17 19.73 8.00 -22.77
N TRP A 18 18.80 7.97 -21.82
CA TRP A 18 18.91 8.71 -20.57
C TRP A 18 20.12 8.27 -19.75
N THR A 19 20.32 6.97 -19.55
CA THR A 19 21.49 6.45 -18.83
C THR A 19 22.78 6.79 -19.56
N TYR A 20 22.81 6.75 -20.89
CA TYR A 20 23.96 7.19 -21.66
C TYR A 20 24.30 8.67 -21.46
N ARG A 21 23.28 9.55 -21.44
CA ARG A 21 23.44 11.01 -21.27
C ARG A 21 23.87 11.41 -19.86
N THR A 22 23.43 10.67 -18.84
CA THR A 22 23.67 11.01 -17.42
C THR A 22 24.78 10.22 -16.75
N ALA A 23 25.19 9.08 -17.29
CA ALA A 23 26.30 8.32 -16.72
C ALA A 23 27.62 9.10 -16.85
N TYR A 24 28.34 9.22 -15.73
CA TYR A 24 29.71 9.71 -15.70
C TYR A 24 30.60 8.73 -16.46
N LYS A 25 31.12 9.16 -17.61
CA LYS A 25 31.87 8.27 -18.52
C LYS A 25 33.33 8.67 -18.72
N THR A 26 33.72 9.87 -18.32
CA THR A 26 35.08 10.37 -18.54
C THR A 26 35.89 10.37 -17.25
N LEU A 27 37.21 10.23 -17.40
CA LEU A 27 38.23 10.42 -16.35
C LEU A 27 38.12 11.79 -15.64
N ILE A 28 37.42 12.73 -16.26
CA ILE A 28 37.13 14.10 -15.80
C ILE A 28 35.92 14.14 -14.85
N GLY A 29 35.15 13.05 -14.74
CA GLY A 29 33.98 12.99 -13.86
C GLY A 29 32.78 13.79 -14.36
N MET A 30 32.64 13.99 -15.68
CA MET A 30 31.50 14.69 -16.29
C MET A 30 30.62 13.77 -17.14
N SER A 31 29.33 14.12 -17.25
CA SER A 31 28.40 13.39 -18.11
C SER A 31 28.51 13.88 -19.56
N PRO A 32 28.24 13.01 -20.57
CA PRO A 32 28.23 13.43 -21.97
C PRO A 32 27.27 14.59 -22.28
N PHE A 33 26.16 14.71 -21.53
CA PHE A 33 25.21 15.81 -21.70
C PHE A 33 25.82 17.15 -21.26
N TRP A 34 26.49 17.17 -20.11
CA TRP A 34 27.17 18.36 -19.59
C TRP A 34 28.23 18.89 -20.56
N LEU A 35 29.00 18.01 -21.20
CA LEU A 35 30.03 18.39 -22.17
C LEU A 35 29.47 19.07 -23.43
N VAL A 36 28.23 18.76 -23.82
CA VAL A 36 27.62 19.26 -25.07
C VAL A 36 26.82 20.54 -24.83
N TYR A 37 26.13 20.62 -23.70
CA TYR A 37 25.18 21.70 -23.42
C TYR A 37 25.67 22.68 -22.35
N ASP A 38 26.86 22.44 -21.77
CA ASP A 38 27.49 23.25 -20.72
C ASP A 38 26.58 23.53 -19.51
N ASN A 39 25.57 22.67 -19.32
CA ASN A 39 24.54 22.83 -18.31
C ASN A 39 24.06 21.47 -17.82
N ALA A 40 23.59 21.43 -16.58
CA ALA A 40 23.06 20.19 -16.00
C ALA A 40 21.89 19.67 -16.82
N CYS A 41 21.85 18.36 -17.06
CA CYS A 41 20.71 17.71 -17.68
C CYS A 41 19.45 17.93 -16.85
N HIS A 42 18.64 18.92 -17.22
CA HIS A 42 17.26 19.04 -16.76
C HIS A 42 16.56 17.72 -17.09
N LEU A 43 16.07 17.06 -16.05
CA LEU A 43 15.32 15.82 -16.19
C LEU A 43 14.20 16.07 -17.21
N SER A 44 14.13 15.24 -18.25
CA SER A 44 13.11 15.46 -19.28
C SER A 44 11.73 15.41 -18.63
N VAL A 45 10.86 16.38 -18.93
CA VAL A 45 9.51 16.51 -18.35
C VAL A 45 8.73 15.20 -18.40
N GLU A 46 8.94 14.37 -19.42
CA GLU A 46 8.33 13.04 -19.53
C GLU A 46 8.66 12.10 -18.37
N ILE A 47 9.88 12.14 -17.84
CA ILE A 47 10.33 11.29 -16.73
C ILE A 47 9.76 11.82 -15.42
N GLU A 48 9.81 13.14 -15.20
CA GLU A 48 9.19 13.79 -14.04
C GLU A 48 7.68 13.53 -13.99
N HIS A 49 7.01 13.67 -15.12
CA HIS A 49 5.58 13.41 -15.24
C HIS A 49 5.23 11.95 -14.94
N LYS A 50 6.00 10.98 -15.47
CA LYS A 50 5.81 9.56 -15.15
C LYS A 50 6.01 9.27 -13.66
N ALA A 51 7.04 9.87 -13.03
CA ALA A 51 7.29 9.72 -11.60
C ALA A 51 6.15 10.33 -10.77
N TYR A 52 5.69 11.53 -11.13
CA TYR A 52 4.57 12.21 -10.49
C TYR A 52 3.28 11.37 -10.55
N TRP A 53 2.96 10.81 -11.72
CA TRP A 53 1.78 9.95 -11.87
C TRP A 53 1.89 8.66 -11.06
N ALA A 54 3.06 8.03 -11.00
CA ALA A 54 3.27 6.85 -10.16
C ALA A 54 3.03 7.18 -8.68
N ILE A 55 3.54 8.31 -8.20
CA ILE A 55 3.33 8.76 -6.81
C ILE A 55 1.85 9.03 -6.56
N LYS A 56 1.17 9.74 -7.48
CA LYS A 56 -0.26 10.05 -7.37
C LYS A 56 -1.11 8.79 -7.28
N GLU A 57 -0.84 7.81 -8.14
CA GLU A 57 -1.51 6.51 -8.15
C GLU A 57 -1.26 5.72 -6.85
N CYS A 58 -0.01 5.67 -6.38
CA CYS A 58 0.33 5.04 -5.10
C CYS A 58 -0.42 5.68 -3.92
N ASN A 59 -0.49 7.01 -3.87
CA ASN A 59 -1.19 7.74 -2.82
C ASN A 59 -2.70 7.48 -2.84
N MET A 60 -3.33 7.44 -4.02
CA MET A 60 -4.74 7.10 -4.16
C MET A 60 -5.04 5.69 -3.64
N ARG A 61 -4.18 4.71 -3.97
CA ARG A 61 -4.31 3.34 -3.48
C ARG A 61 -4.15 3.26 -1.96
N LEU A 62 -3.19 4.00 -1.40
CA LEU A 62 -2.97 4.06 0.05
C LEU A 62 -4.18 4.64 0.79
N GLN A 63 -4.80 5.69 0.27
CA GLN A 63 -6.02 6.28 0.84
C GLN A 63 -7.18 5.28 0.82
N LYS A 64 -7.42 4.63 -0.33
CA LYS A 64 -8.46 3.59 -0.46
C LYS A 64 -8.23 2.44 0.53
N ALA A 65 -6.99 1.95 0.61
CA ALA A 65 -6.61 0.89 1.57
C ALA A 65 -6.69 1.35 3.03
N GLY A 66 -6.57 2.65 3.31
CA GLY A 66 -6.78 3.23 4.64
C GLY A 66 -8.25 3.18 5.06
N VAL A 67 -9.15 3.61 4.16
CA VAL A 67 -10.60 3.56 4.38
C VAL A 67 -11.08 2.12 4.58
N GLU A 68 -10.64 1.20 3.72
CA GLU A 68 -11.03 -0.22 3.80
C GLU A 68 -10.57 -0.87 5.12
N ARG A 69 -9.33 -0.62 5.55
CA ARG A 69 -8.85 -1.09 6.86
C ARG A 69 -9.65 -0.51 8.02
N LYS A 70 -10.06 0.76 7.94
CA LYS A 70 -10.88 1.38 8.98
C LYS A 70 -12.25 0.70 9.06
N GLN A 71 -12.89 0.44 7.92
CA GLN A 71 -14.16 -0.29 7.88
C GLN A 71 -14.03 -1.69 8.51
N GLN A 72 -12.97 -2.43 8.15
CA GLN A 72 -12.73 -3.76 8.71
C GLN A 72 -12.56 -3.74 10.24
N LEU A 73 -11.95 -2.69 10.80
CA LEU A 73 -11.81 -2.53 12.25
C LEU A 73 -13.16 -2.25 12.92
N GLU A 74 -14.00 -1.41 12.31
CA GLU A 74 -15.35 -1.12 12.81
C GLU A 74 -16.23 -2.38 12.79
N ASP A 75 -16.13 -3.20 11.76
CA ASP A 75 -16.85 -4.48 11.67
C ASP A 75 -16.41 -5.46 12.77
N LEU A 76 -15.10 -5.53 13.05
CA LEU A 76 -14.55 -6.37 14.13
C LEU A 76 -15.01 -5.89 15.51
N GLU A 77 -15.13 -4.58 15.72
CA GLU A 77 -15.62 -4.02 16.98
C GLU A 77 -17.11 -4.35 17.20
N CYS A 78 -17.92 -4.30 16.12
CA CYS A 78 -19.31 -4.75 16.15
C CYS A 78 -19.42 -6.22 16.57
N LEU A 79 -18.65 -7.11 15.95
CA LEU A 79 -18.64 -8.54 16.29
C LEU A 79 -18.21 -8.78 17.74
N ARG A 80 -17.24 -8.00 18.24
CA ARG A 80 -16.79 -8.10 19.63
C ARG A 80 -17.90 -7.73 20.61
N LEU A 81 -18.64 -6.66 20.34
CA LEU A 81 -19.77 -6.22 21.16
C LEU A 81 -20.88 -7.26 21.17
N GLU A 82 -21.22 -7.82 20.01
CA GLU A 82 -22.21 -8.88 19.89
C GLU A 82 -21.81 -10.13 20.70
N ALA A 83 -20.54 -10.53 20.65
CA ALA A 83 -20.03 -11.64 21.46
C ALA A 83 -20.15 -11.38 22.97
N TYR A 84 -19.90 -10.14 23.42
CA TYR A 84 -20.07 -9.76 24.83
C TYR A 84 -21.53 -9.81 25.27
N ASP A 85 -22.45 -9.26 24.46
CA ASP A 85 -23.88 -9.32 24.75
C ASP A 85 -24.38 -10.76 24.77
N ASN A 86 -23.97 -11.60 23.81
CA ASN A 86 -24.31 -13.02 23.78
C ASN A 86 -23.80 -13.76 25.03
N THR A 87 -22.58 -13.45 25.48
CA THR A 87 -22.01 -14.03 26.70
C THR A 87 -22.79 -13.58 27.94
N ARG A 88 -23.21 -12.32 28.02
CA ARG A 88 -24.03 -11.80 29.12
C ARG A 88 -25.38 -12.53 29.17
N ILE A 89 -26.07 -12.61 28.04
CA ILE A 89 -27.36 -13.29 27.92
C ILE A 89 -27.25 -14.76 28.31
N TYR A 90 -26.19 -15.46 27.86
CA TYR A 90 -25.97 -16.85 28.22
C TYR A 90 -25.81 -17.03 29.73
N LYS A 91 -24.99 -16.20 30.38
CA LYS A 91 -24.78 -16.25 31.83
C LYS A 91 -26.07 -15.98 32.60
N GLU A 92 -26.86 -14.98 32.17
CA GLU A 92 -28.16 -14.66 32.78
C GLU A 92 -29.15 -15.83 32.67
N ARG A 93 -29.22 -16.47 31.49
CA ARG A 93 -30.06 -17.65 31.28
C ARG A 93 -29.64 -18.81 32.18
N THR A 94 -28.35 -19.11 32.23
CA THR A 94 -27.81 -20.18 33.08
C THR A 94 -28.07 -19.91 34.55
N LYS A 95 -27.90 -18.67 35.02
CA LYS A 95 -28.24 -18.26 36.38
C LYS A 95 -29.74 -18.42 36.66
N ALA A 96 -30.61 -17.96 35.76
CA ALA A 96 -32.06 -18.11 35.93
C ALA A 96 -32.50 -19.57 35.99
N VAL A 97 -31.86 -20.46 35.21
CA VAL A 97 -32.09 -21.90 35.30
C VAL A 97 -31.64 -22.42 36.67
N TYR A 98 -30.43 -22.08 37.11
CA TYR A 98 -29.90 -22.51 38.41
C TYR A 98 -30.77 -22.05 39.59
N ASP A 99 -31.14 -20.77 39.63
CA ASP A 99 -31.98 -20.18 40.69
C ASP A 99 -33.37 -20.85 40.75
N ARG A 100 -33.95 -21.21 39.60
CA ARG A 100 -35.22 -21.98 39.55
C ARG A 100 -35.06 -23.40 40.11
N HIS A 101 -33.91 -24.03 39.92
CA HIS A 101 -33.65 -25.37 40.47
C HIS A 101 -33.41 -25.33 41.99
N ILE A 102 -32.73 -24.30 42.52
CA ILE A 102 -32.58 -24.11 43.97
C ILE A 102 -33.94 -23.93 44.66
N LYS A 103 -34.80 -23.04 44.12
CA LYS A 103 -36.14 -22.79 44.67
C LYS A 103 -37.08 -24.00 44.65
N ARG A 104 -36.73 -25.06 43.90
CA ARG A 104 -37.47 -26.33 43.90
C ARG A 104 -36.97 -27.32 44.96
N ILE A 105 -35.78 -27.10 45.52
CA ILE A 105 -35.13 -27.98 46.49
C ILE A 105 -35.32 -27.45 47.92
N GLU A 106 -35.42 -26.13 48.11
CA GLU A 106 -35.87 -25.54 49.37
C GLU A 106 -37.41 -25.62 49.49
N PHE A 107 -37.89 -26.15 50.62
CA PHE A 107 -39.25 -26.61 50.94
C PHE A 107 -40.40 -25.63 50.66
#